data_AF-A0A1S2PA72-F1
#
_entry.id   AF-A0A1S2PA72-F1
#
_cell.length_a   1.000
_cell.length_b   1.000
_cell.length_c   1.000
_cell.angle_alpha   90.00
_cell.angle_beta   90.00
_cell.angle_gamma   90.00
#
_symmetry.space_group_name_H-M   'P 1'
#
loop_
_entity.id
_entity.type
_entity.pdbx_description
1 polymer ?
#
loop_
_entity_poly.entity_id
_entity_poly.type
_entity_poly.pdbx_seq_one_letter_code
_entity_poly.pdbx_strand_id
1 'polypeptide(L)'
;MIVVQYVVPVTDGIRGRWRALPRRARAALVLYAAGFLEGTGAHAADLARGGLHAYAGFGPLPLQVFFVALIVLDPLAAVLILRVRPAGIRLATAVMTLDVLANWYANRSWVVAHPTALLRPVGLPPITLFGLFVVATAPALLRAVRGSATADLDMARPPSIRKDAARQSGPDGNGAHR
;
A
#
# COMPACT_ATOMS: atom_id res chain seq x y z
N MET A 1 -0.36 -25.58 40.81
CA MET A 1 -1.07 -25.27 39.55
C MET A 1 -0.15 -24.35 38.74
N ILE A 2 0.50 -24.86 37.70
CA ILE A 2 1.46 -24.09 36.90
C ILE A 2 0.66 -23.25 35.91
N VAL A 3 0.62 -21.93 36.13
CA VAL A 3 0.07 -20.98 35.15
C VAL A 3 1.09 -20.88 34.03
N VAL A 4 0.85 -21.60 32.94
CA VAL A 4 1.57 -21.40 31.69
C VAL A 4 1.09 -20.08 31.11
N GLN A 5 1.78 -18.99 31.43
CA GLN A 5 1.63 -17.74 30.69
C GLN A 5 2.14 -17.99 29.27
N TYR A 6 1.22 -18.18 28.33
CA TYR A 6 1.54 -18.04 26.93
C TYR A 6 1.91 -16.58 26.71
N VAL A 7 3.21 -16.30 26.67
CA VAL A 7 3.73 -15.05 26.11
C VAL A 7 3.36 -15.09 24.63
N VAL A 8 2.20 -14.55 24.29
CA VAL A 8 1.85 -14.26 22.90
C VAL A 8 2.89 -13.21 22.47
N PRO A 9 3.76 -13.51 21.51
CA PRO A 9 4.75 -12.53 21.10
C PRO A 9 3.98 -11.37 20.48
N VAL A 10 4.01 -10.23 21.18
CA VAL A 10 3.64 -8.94 20.62
C VAL A 10 4.53 -8.72 19.41
N THR A 11 4.01 -9.03 18.23
CA THR A 11 4.61 -8.55 16.99
C THR A 11 3.56 -7.78 16.20
N ASP A 12 3.13 -6.65 16.76
CA ASP A 12 2.63 -5.47 16.02
C ASP A 12 3.72 -4.85 15.11
N GLY A 13 4.76 -5.62 14.80
CA GLY A 13 5.88 -5.22 13.96
C GLY A 13 5.50 -5.27 12.49
N ILE A 14 6.20 -4.47 11.68
CA ILE A 14 6.10 -4.48 10.22
C ILE A 14 6.18 -5.92 9.67
N ARG A 15 7.07 -6.75 10.22
CA ARG A 15 7.23 -8.17 9.82
C ARG A 15 5.95 -9.00 10.00
N GLY A 16 5.19 -8.78 11.07
CA GLY A 16 3.92 -9.47 11.32
C GLY A 16 2.89 -9.16 10.24
N ARG A 17 2.68 -7.86 9.98
CA ARG A 17 1.79 -7.40 8.90
C ARG A 17 2.16 -7.96 7.53
N TRP A 18 3.44 -8.03 7.20
CA TRP A 18 3.90 -8.65 5.96
C TRP A 18 3.62 -10.16 5.89
N ARG A 19 3.73 -10.89 7.01
CA ARG A 19 3.44 -12.34 7.07
C ARG A 19 1.96 -12.64 6.96
N ALA A 20 1.09 -11.76 7.46
CA ALA A 20 -0.36 -11.89 7.38
C ALA A 20 -0.92 -11.69 5.95
N LEU A 21 -0.14 -11.10 5.04
CA LEU A 21 -0.57 -10.86 3.67
C LEU A 21 -0.41 -12.11 2.78
N PRO A 22 -1.36 -12.37 1.86
CA PRO A 22 -1.19 -13.37 0.80
C PRO A 22 0.07 -13.11 -0.03
N ARG A 23 0.73 -14.17 -0.53
CA ARG A 23 1.98 -14.05 -1.32
C ARG A 23 1.86 -13.07 -2.49
N ARG A 24 0.73 -13.09 -3.20
CA ARG A 24 0.42 -12.16 -4.31
C ARG A 24 0.36 -10.70 -3.87
N ALA A 25 -0.22 -10.43 -2.69
CA ALA A 25 -0.30 -9.08 -2.15
C ALA A 25 1.10 -8.58 -1.74
N ARG A 26 1.90 -9.45 -1.15
CA ARG A 26 3.30 -9.13 -0.82
C ARG A 26 4.10 -8.78 -2.08
N ALA A 27 4.01 -9.62 -3.12
CA ALA A 27 4.69 -9.38 -4.38
C ALA A 27 4.26 -8.03 -4.99
N ALA A 28 2.96 -7.75 -5.03
CA ALA A 28 2.46 -6.48 -5.55
C ALA A 28 2.94 -5.27 -4.74
N LEU A 29 2.96 -5.32 -3.40
CA LEU A 29 3.49 -4.23 -2.59
C LEU A 29 5.00 -4.02 -2.79
N VAL A 30 5.77 -5.09 -3.00
CA VAL A 30 7.19 -4.98 -3.36
C VAL A 30 7.35 -4.32 -4.74
N LEU A 31 6.55 -4.74 -5.72
CA LEU A 31 6.56 -4.14 -7.06
C LEU A 31 6.15 -2.66 -7.02
N TYR A 32 5.15 -2.29 -6.21
CA TYR A 32 4.81 -0.89 -5.98
C TYR A 32 6.03 -0.13 -5.45
N ALA A 33 6.59 -0.56 -4.32
CA ALA A 33 7.72 0.13 -3.71
C ALA A 33 8.92 0.26 -4.66
N ALA A 34 9.23 -0.79 -5.43
CA ALA A 34 10.29 -0.74 -6.42
C ALA A 34 10.02 0.29 -7.53
N GLY A 35 8.82 0.29 -8.11
CA GLY A 35 8.47 1.24 -9.17
C GLY A 35 8.46 2.69 -8.69
N PHE A 36 7.96 2.97 -7.48
CA PHE A 36 8.04 4.31 -6.90
C PHE A 36 9.48 4.77 -6.64
N LEU A 37 10.35 3.88 -6.16
CA LEU A 37 11.76 4.23 -5.95
C LEU A 37 12.51 4.42 -7.29
N GLU A 38 12.16 3.65 -8.31
CA GLU A 38 12.69 3.83 -9.67
C GLU A 38 12.24 5.18 -10.27
N GLY A 39 10.95 5.52 -10.16
CA GLY A 39 10.42 6.84 -10.52
C GLY A 39 11.11 7.99 -9.78
N THR A 40 11.32 7.84 -8.45
CA THR A 40 12.11 8.81 -7.66
C THR A 40 13.51 9.00 -8.26
N GLY A 41 14.17 7.90 -8.63
CA GLY A 41 15.50 7.93 -9.25
C GLY A 41 15.50 8.65 -10.60
N ALA A 42 14.48 8.43 -11.43
CA ALA A 42 14.29 9.15 -12.68
C ALA A 42 14.11 10.65 -12.46
N HIS A 43 13.20 11.06 -11.56
CA HIS A 43 12.95 12.48 -11.28
C HIS A 43 14.16 13.17 -10.65
N ALA A 44 14.88 12.50 -9.77
CA ALA A 44 16.11 13.01 -9.20
C ALA A 44 17.20 13.19 -10.26
N ALA A 45 17.33 12.24 -11.19
CA ALA A 45 18.29 12.33 -12.29
C ALA A 45 17.94 13.47 -13.25
N ASP A 46 16.66 13.69 -13.55
CA ASP A 46 16.21 14.82 -14.38
C ASP A 46 16.50 16.15 -13.68
N LEU A 47 16.21 16.26 -12.38
CA LEU A 47 16.52 17.46 -11.60
C LEU A 47 18.03 17.71 -11.50
N ALA A 48 18.84 16.66 -11.38
CA ALA A 48 20.29 16.78 -11.36
C ALA A 48 20.86 17.29 -12.69
N ARG A 49 20.23 16.96 -13.84
CA ARG A 49 20.65 17.41 -15.16
C ARG A 49 20.13 18.80 -15.53
N GLY A 50 18.88 19.09 -15.18
CA GLY A 50 18.17 20.30 -15.63
C GLY A 50 17.92 21.36 -14.54
N GLY A 51 18.29 21.08 -13.29
CA GLY A 51 17.96 21.94 -12.14
C GLY A 51 16.46 22.13 -11.98
N LEU A 52 16.04 23.23 -11.36
CA LEU A 52 14.61 23.57 -11.18
C LEU A 52 13.85 23.77 -12.51
N HIS A 53 14.56 23.82 -13.64
CA HIS A 53 13.97 23.97 -14.97
C HIS A 53 13.88 22.64 -15.74
N ALA A 54 14.19 21.51 -15.10
CA ALA A 54 14.11 20.18 -15.71
C ALA A 54 12.77 19.91 -16.40
N TYR A 55 11.67 20.45 -15.86
CA TYR A 55 10.31 20.26 -16.38
C TYR A 55 9.72 21.51 -17.05
N ALA A 56 10.50 22.55 -17.34
CA ALA A 56 10.00 23.80 -17.91
C ALA A 56 9.23 23.60 -19.25
N GLY A 57 9.61 22.57 -20.02
CA GLY A 57 8.94 22.20 -21.28
C GLY A 57 7.71 21.32 -21.14
N PHE A 58 7.35 20.85 -19.94
CA PHE A 58 6.30 19.83 -19.75
C PHE A 58 4.89 20.43 -19.80
N GLY A 59 4.75 21.75 -19.80
CA GLY A 59 3.48 22.45 -19.94
C GLY A 59 3.20 23.41 -18.79
N PRO A 60 1.95 23.54 -18.33
CA PRO A 60 1.57 24.57 -17.35
C PRO A 60 2.25 24.33 -15.99
N LEU A 61 2.46 25.41 -15.25
CA LEU A 61 3.21 25.40 -13.97
C LEU A 61 2.79 24.30 -12.98
N PRO A 62 1.49 23.99 -12.78
CA PRO A 62 1.09 22.92 -11.85
C PRO A 62 1.69 21.56 -12.19
N LEU A 63 1.87 21.27 -13.48
CA LEU A 63 2.44 20.01 -13.94
C LEU A 63 3.94 19.93 -13.61
N GLN A 64 4.65 21.05 -13.78
CA GLN A 64 6.07 21.15 -13.45
C GLN A 64 6.29 20.98 -11.94
N VAL A 65 5.48 21.67 -11.13
CA VAL A 65 5.49 21.55 -9.67
C VAL A 65 5.19 20.10 -9.24
N PHE A 66 4.23 19.45 -9.90
CA PHE A 66 3.91 18.06 -9.64
C PHE A 66 5.12 17.14 -9.89
N PHE A 67 5.78 17.24 -11.05
CA PHE A 67 6.97 16.43 -11.34
C PHE A 67 8.12 16.66 -10.36
N VAL A 68 8.34 17.89 -9.90
CA VAL A 68 9.32 18.16 -8.84
C VAL A 68 8.87 17.52 -7.51
N ALA A 69 7.60 17.59 -7.17
CA ALA A 69 7.05 17.02 -5.93
C ALA A 69 7.17 15.48 -5.87
N LEU A 70 7.28 14.79 -7.01
CA LEU A 70 7.45 13.33 -7.07
C LEU A 70 8.71 12.86 -6.33
N ILE A 71 9.75 13.69 -6.24
CA ILE A 71 10.95 13.37 -5.44
C ILE A 71 10.65 13.15 -3.95
N VAL A 72 9.52 13.68 -3.46
CA VAL A 72 9.04 13.51 -2.08
C VAL A 72 7.87 12.54 -2.03
N LEU A 73 6.91 12.66 -2.96
CA LEU A 73 5.69 11.85 -2.96
C LEU A 73 5.99 10.37 -3.19
N ASP A 74 6.94 10.04 -4.07
CA ASP A 74 7.26 8.65 -4.39
C ASP A 74 7.93 7.91 -3.23
N PRO A 75 8.97 8.45 -2.57
CA PRO A 75 9.53 7.84 -1.37
C PRO A 75 8.51 7.75 -0.24
N LEU A 76 7.64 8.74 -0.09
CA LEU A 76 6.58 8.71 0.92
C LEU A 76 5.60 7.55 0.65
N ALA A 77 5.15 7.39 -0.60
CA ALA A 77 4.31 6.26 -0.99
C ALA A 77 5.02 4.93 -0.71
N ALA A 78 6.27 4.78 -1.16
CA ALA A 78 7.09 3.58 -0.94
C ALA A 78 7.23 3.25 0.56
N VAL A 79 7.55 4.23 1.41
CA VAL A 79 7.66 4.02 2.86
C VAL A 79 6.33 3.57 3.48
N LEU A 80 5.21 4.19 3.10
CA LEU A 80 3.89 3.81 3.62
C LEU A 80 3.48 2.41 3.15
N ILE A 81 3.80 2.05 1.90
CA ILE A 81 3.62 0.70 1.34
C ILE A 81 4.45 -0.31 2.12
N LEU A 82 5.74 -0.03 2.34
CA LEU A 82 6.65 -0.91 3.09
C LEU A 82 6.25 -1.09 4.54
N ARG A 83 5.56 -0.10 5.12
CA ARG A 83 4.94 -0.19 6.46
C ARG A 83 3.59 -0.91 6.47
N VAL A 84 3.11 -1.34 5.31
CA VAL A 84 1.83 -2.03 5.11
C VAL A 84 0.65 -1.16 5.58
N ARG A 85 0.65 0.12 5.20
CA ARG A 85 -0.40 1.08 5.58
C ARG A 85 -1.41 1.27 4.43
N PRO A 86 -2.74 1.26 4.70
CA PRO A 86 -3.74 1.57 3.67
C PRO A 86 -3.55 2.93 3.00
N ALA A 87 -3.04 3.91 3.76
CA ALA A 87 -2.69 5.23 3.25
C ALA A 87 -1.64 5.17 2.13
N GLY A 88 -0.67 4.23 2.20
CA GLY A 88 0.33 4.06 1.17
C GLY A 88 -0.26 3.61 -0.16
N ILE A 89 -1.23 2.69 -0.13
CA ILE A 89 -1.92 2.23 -1.35
C ILE A 89 -2.76 3.36 -1.97
N ARG A 90 -3.46 4.15 -1.14
CA ARG A 90 -4.25 5.29 -1.61
C ARG A 90 -3.36 6.37 -2.25
N LEU A 91 -2.27 6.73 -1.56
CA LEU A 91 -1.30 7.70 -2.06
C LEU A 91 -0.67 7.20 -3.37
N ALA A 92 -0.21 5.95 -3.40
CA ALA A 92 0.35 5.34 -4.60
C ALA A 92 -0.64 5.37 -5.77
N THR A 93 -1.91 5.04 -5.53
CA THR A 93 -2.93 5.07 -6.59
C THR A 93 -3.12 6.49 -7.13
N ALA A 94 -3.22 7.49 -6.26
CA ALA A 94 -3.39 8.88 -6.64
C ALA A 94 -2.17 9.41 -7.41
N VAL A 95 -0.97 9.25 -6.85
CA VAL A 95 0.28 9.71 -7.46
C VAL A 95 0.47 9.06 -8.83
N MET A 96 0.36 7.74 -8.91
CA MET A 96 0.56 7.01 -10.17
C MET A 96 -0.48 7.37 -11.24
N THR A 97 -1.73 7.62 -10.85
CA THR A 97 -2.77 8.07 -11.79
C THR A 97 -2.41 9.44 -12.35
N LEU A 98 -2.04 10.39 -11.49
CA LEU A 98 -1.63 11.72 -11.91
C LEU A 98 -0.37 11.69 -12.77
N ASP A 99 0.60 10.85 -12.41
CA ASP A 99 1.88 10.74 -13.11
C ASP A 99 1.74 10.14 -14.51
N VAL A 100 0.93 9.09 -14.67
CA VAL A 100 0.58 8.56 -15.99
C VAL A 100 -0.10 9.64 -16.83
N LEU A 101 -1.12 10.32 -16.30
CA LEU A 101 -1.83 11.37 -17.04
C LEU A 101 -0.92 12.54 -17.41
N ALA A 102 -0.04 12.94 -16.49
CA ALA A 102 0.97 13.97 -16.69
C ALA A 102 1.94 13.61 -17.82
N ASN A 103 2.46 12.38 -17.81
CA ASN A 103 3.37 11.87 -18.84
C ASN A 103 2.68 11.79 -20.21
N TRP A 104 1.44 11.30 -20.28
CA TRP A 104 0.69 11.28 -21.52
C TRP A 104 0.40 12.70 -22.04
N TYR A 105 0.05 13.63 -21.16
CA TYR A 105 -0.17 15.03 -21.54
C TYR A 105 1.11 15.67 -22.08
N ALA A 106 2.22 15.55 -21.36
CA ALA A 106 3.50 16.17 -21.74
C ALA A 106 4.03 15.62 -23.07
N ASN A 107 3.81 14.32 -23.33
CA ASN A 107 4.32 13.65 -24.53
C ASN A 107 3.31 13.55 -25.69
N ARG A 108 2.10 14.14 -25.57
CA ARG A 108 1.01 13.96 -26.55
C ARG A 108 1.41 14.26 -27.99
N SER A 109 2.13 15.36 -28.23
CA SER A 109 2.55 15.77 -29.58
C SER A 109 3.58 14.80 -30.15
N TRP A 110 4.50 14.33 -29.31
CA TRP A 110 5.51 13.36 -29.70
C TRP A 110 4.91 11.99 -30.03
N VAL A 111 3.94 11.51 -29.25
CA VAL A 111 3.24 10.24 -29.50
C VAL A 111 2.47 10.28 -30.82
N VAL A 112 1.78 11.40 -31.12
CA VAL A 112 1.08 11.58 -32.40
C VAL A 112 2.06 11.58 -33.57
N ALA A 113 3.23 12.21 -33.42
CA ALA A 113 4.26 12.23 -34.46
C ALA A 113 4.98 10.89 -34.64
N HIS A 114 5.11 10.07 -33.57
CA HIS A 114 5.91 8.84 -33.56
C HIS A 114 5.18 7.69 -32.84
N PRO A 115 4.08 7.16 -33.40
CA PRO A 115 3.24 6.16 -32.72
C PRO A 115 3.98 4.84 -32.42
N THR A 116 4.93 4.45 -33.27
CA THR A 116 5.77 3.26 -33.05
C THR A 116 6.69 3.37 -31.84
N ALA A 117 6.89 4.58 -31.30
CA ALA A 117 7.70 4.77 -30.10
C ALA A 117 7.06 4.15 -28.85
N LEU A 118 5.76 3.87 -28.87
CA LEU A 118 5.07 3.09 -27.84
C LEU A 118 5.47 1.61 -27.80
N LEU A 119 6.22 1.12 -28.79
CA LEU A 119 6.78 -0.23 -28.80
C LEU A 119 8.14 -0.30 -28.09
N ARG A 120 8.71 0.84 -27.72
CA ARG A 120 10.01 0.87 -27.03
C ARG A 120 9.82 0.40 -25.58
N PRO A 121 10.75 -0.41 -25.05
CA PRO A 121 10.67 -0.89 -23.66
C PRO A 121 11.03 0.19 -22.62
N VAL A 122 11.11 1.46 -23.03
CA VAL A 122 11.51 2.60 -22.20
C VAL A 122 10.58 3.78 -22.45
N GLY A 123 10.43 4.67 -21.46
CA GLY A 123 9.58 5.85 -21.55
C GLY A 123 8.12 5.58 -21.18
N LEU A 124 7.19 6.04 -22.02
CA LEU A 124 5.74 5.99 -21.77
C LEU A 124 5.13 4.58 -21.53
N PRO A 125 5.56 3.50 -22.23
CA PRO A 125 4.91 2.21 -22.06
C PRO A 125 5.12 1.56 -20.68
N PRO A 126 6.35 1.48 -20.13
CA PRO A 126 6.56 0.95 -18.78
C PRO A 126 5.75 1.66 -17.69
N ILE A 127 5.77 3.00 -17.66
CA ILE A 127 5.00 3.78 -16.68
C ILE A 127 3.49 3.55 -16.83
N THR A 128 2.99 3.45 -18.07
CA THR A 128 1.57 3.17 -18.33
C THR A 128 1.17 1.77 -17.81
N LEU A 129 1.97 0.75 -18.12
CA LEU A 129 1.72 -0.61 -17.64
C LEU A 129 1.79 -0.71 -16.12
N PHE A 130 2.77 -0.06 -15.51
CA PHE A 130 2.90 0.02 -14.06
C PHE A 130 1.71 0.74 -13.42
N GLY A 131 1.26 1.86 -14.00
CA GLY A 131 0.10 2.58 -13.51
C GLY A 131 -1.21 1.80 -13.63
N LEU A 132 -1.43 1.10 -14.74
CA LEU A 132 -2.56 0.19 -14.88
C LEU A 132 -2.51 -0.93 -13.84
N PHE A 133 -1.32 -1.51 -13.62
CA PHE A 133 -1.12 -2.52 -12.58
C PHE A 133 -1.47 -1.97 -11.18
N VAL A 134 -1.02 -0.76 -10.85
CA VAL A 134 -1.33 -0.10 -9.57
C VAL A 134 -2.85 0.08 -9.42
N VAL A 135 -3.49 0.76 -10.37
CA VAL A 135 -4.93 1.05 -10.28
C VAL A 135 -5.77 -0.23 -10.22
N ALA A 136 -5.44 -1.24 -11.03
CA ALA A 136 -6.17 -2.50 -11.07
C ALA A 136 -6.04 -3.31 -9.76
N THR A 137 -4.88 -3.27 -9.11
CA THR A 137 -4.62 -4.07 -7.90
C THR A 137 -4.99 -3.35 -6.60
N ALA A 138 -5.13 -2.03 -6.62
CA ALA A 138 -5.38 -1.21 -5.43
C ALA A 138 -6.58 -1.66 -4.58
N PRO A 139 -7.78 -1.99 -5.12
CA PRO A 139 -8.91 -2.41 -4.30
C PRO A 139 -8.65 -3.71 -3.54
N ALA A 140 -8.00 -4.68 -4.20
CA ALA A 140 -7.66 -5.96 -3.59
C ALA A 140 -6.61 -5.80 -2.49
N LEU A 141 -5.59 -4.97 -2.73
CA LEU A 141 -4.56 -4.65 -1.74
C LEU A 141 -5.13 -3.91 -0.53
N LEU A 142 -6.03 -2.94 -0.75
CA LEU A 142 -6.69 -2.21 0.33
C LEU A 142 -7.50 -3.16 1.23
N ARG A 143 -8.23 -4.11 0.66
CA ARG A 143 -8.96 -5.13 1.43
C ARG A 143 -8.00 -6.02 2.22
N ALA A 144 -6.93 -6.51 1.59
CA ALA A 144 -5.96 -7.37 2.24
C ALA A 144 -5.28 -6.67 3.44
N VAL A 145 -4.81 -5.45 3.25
CA VAL A 145 -4.12 -4.68 4.31
C VAL A 145 -5.07 -4.31 5.45
N ARG A 146 -6.34 -3.96 5.16
CA ARG A 146 -7.32 -3.68 6.21
C ARG A 146 -7.72 -4.93 6.99
N GLY A 147 -7.90 -6.07 6.31
CA GLY A 147 -8.22 -7.34 6.94
C GLY A 147 -7.12 -7.84 7.88
N SER A 148 -5.85 -7.63 7.54
CA SER A 148 -4.74 -7.89 8.46
C SER A 148 -4.78 -6.98 9.69
N ALA A 149 -5.11 -5.70 9.51
CA ALA A 149 -5.18 -4.75 10.63
C ALA A 149 -6.35 -5.04 11.59
N THR A 150 -7.49 -5.50 11.09
CA THR A 150 -8.62 -5.89 11.95
C THR A 150 -8.32 -7.16 12.76
N ALA A 151 -7.64 -8.14 12.16
CA ALA A 151 -7.22 -9.35 12.87
C ALA A 151 -6.23 -9.04 14.01
N ASP A 152 -5.31 -8.09 13.80
CA ASP A 152 -4.39 -7.63 14.85
C ASP A 152 -5.16 -6.99 16.02
N LEU A 153 -6.17 -6.16 15.75
CA LEU A 153 -7.00 -5.51 16.78
C LEU A 153 -7.84 -6.52 17.59
N ASP A 154 -8.41 -7.53 16.93
CA ASP A 154 -9.19 -8.58 17.62
C ASP A 154 -8.31 -9.41 18.55
N MET A 155 -7.07 -9.71 18.15
CA MET A 155 -6.10 -10.45 18.96
C MET A 155 -5.56 -9.64 20.15
N ALA A 156 -5.49 -8.31 20.03
CA ALA A 156 -5.09 -7.41 21.11
C ALA A 156 -6.19 -7.18 22.16
N ARG A 157 -7.44 -7.57 21.88
CA ARG A 157 -8.56 -7.41 22.80
C ARG A 157 -8.49 -8.50 23.89
N PRO A 158 -8.49 -8.14 25.19
CA PRO A 158 -8.51 -9.15 26.25
C PRO A 158 -9.78 -10.00 26.14
N PRO A 159 -9.72 -11.32 26.41
CA PRO A 159 -10.87 -12.19 26.30
C PRO A 159 -12.00 -11.66 27.19
N SER A 160 -13.19 -11.50 26.62
CA SER A 160 -14.36 -11.11 27.40
C SER A 160 -14.59 -12.18 28.45
N ILE A 161 -14.41 -11.84 29.73
CA ILE A 161 -14.83 -12.68 30.85
C ILE A 161 -16.33 -12.90 30.68
N ARG A 162 -16.72 -14.07 30.17
CA ARG A 162 -18.11 -14.47 30.02
C ARG A 162 -18.69 -14.55 31.43
N LYS A 163 -19.58 -13.61 31.77
CA LYS A 163 -20.26 -13.51 33.08
C LYS A 163 -21.29 -14.62 33.34
N ASP A 164 -21.23 -15.73 32.59
CA ASP A 164 -22.26 -16.78 32.62
C ASP A 164 -21.96 -17.92 33.61
N ALA A 165 -20.80 -17.89 34.27
CA ALA A 165 -20.41 -18.94 35.23
C ALA A 165 -21.13 -18.85 36.59
N ALA A 166 -22.00 -17.86 36.82
CA ALA A 166 -22.70 -17.68 38.10
C ALA A 166 -24.16 -18.20 38.10
N ARG A 167 -24.64 -18.89 37.04
CA ARG A 167 -26.06 -19.28 36.92
C ARG A 167 -26.33 -20.78 36.74
N GLN A 168 -25.38 -21.65 37.09
CA GLN A 168 -25.56 -23.11 37.08
C GLN A 168 -25.02 -23.74 38.38
N SER A 169 -25.71 -23.46 39.48
CA SER A 169 -25.63 -24.27 40.70
C SER A 169 -26.97 -24.16 41.45
N GLY A 170 -28.03 -24.69 40.84
CA GLY A 170 -29.25 -25.05 41.55
C GLY A 170 -29.11 -26.51 42.01
N PRO A 171 -29.32 -26.83 43.30
CA PRO A 171 -29.11 -28.19 43.78
C PRO A 171 -30.28 -29.09 43.40
N ASP A 172 -29.96 -30.20 42.75
CA ASP A 172 -30.84 -31.34 42.53
C ASP A 172 -31.14 -32.00 43.90
N GLY A 173 -32.25 -31.60 44.51
CA GLY A 173 -32.75 -32.19 45.76
C GLY A 173 -33.64 -33.40 45.46
N ASN A 174 -33.04 -34.59 45.43
CA ASN A 174 -33.73 -35.88 45.43
C ASN A 174 -33.89 -36.38 46.89
N GLY A 175 -35.10 -36.81 47.26
CA GLY A 175 -35.46 -37.41 48.56
C GLY A 175 -36.74 -36.78 49.12
N ALA A 176 -37.79 -37.49 49.54
CA ALA A 176 -37.87 -38.86 50.00
C ALA A 176 -39.30 -39.42 49.86
N HIS A 177 -39.37 -40.75 49.76
CA HIS A 177 -40.53 -41.57 50.08
C HIS A 177 -41.19 -41.16 51.40
N ARG A 178 -42.52 -41.03 51.40
CA ARG A 178 -43.46 -41.61 52.37
C ARG A 178 -44.88 -41.51 51.84
#